data_AF-A0A013TPI9-F1
#
_entry.id   AF-A0A013TPI9-F1
#
_cell.length_a   1.000
_cell.length_b   1.000
_cell.length_c   1.000
_cell.angle_alpha   90.00
_cell.angle_beta   90.00
_cell.angle_gamma   90.00
#
_symmetry.space_group_name_H-M   'P 1'
#
loop_
_entity.id
_entity.type
_entity.pdbx_description
1 polymer ?
#
loop_
_entity_poly.entity_id
_entity_poly.type
_entity_poly.pdbx_seq_one_letter_code
_entity_poly.pdbx_strand_id
1 'polypeptide(L)'
;MSKNAISDLAKVLVNNVYSKTQDTTALGGSLIPKILLELVEADRELGGRGYPLEISTDSNGMVITADDTKKTESFSWDQVPKGDNKKEVHEFIERILRDHFYA
;
A
#
# COMPACT_ATOMS: atom_id res chain seq x y z
N MET A 1 0.18 18.80 -1.58
CA MET A 1 -1.02 18.17 -0.97
C MET A 1 -0.78 18.04 0.52
N SER A 2 -1.81 18.26 1.36
CA SER A 2 -1.65 18.10 2.81
C SER A 2 -1.39 16.63 3.15
N LYS A 3 -0.52 16.35 4.14
CA LYS A 3 -0.20 14.97 4.60
C LYS A 3 -1.45 14.14 4.91
N ASN A 4 -2.57 14.79 5.21
CA ASN A 4 -3.84 14.14 5.54
C ASN A 4 -4.56 13.57 4.32
N ALA A 5 -4.47 14.20 3.14
CA ALA A 5 -5.25 13.79 1.96
C ALA A 5 -4.89 12.38 1.45
N ILE A 6 -3.61 11.99 1.56
CA ILE A 6 -3.11 10.68 1.09
C ILE A 6 -3.43 9.57 2.09
N SER A 7 -3.33 9.86 3.40
CA SER A 7 -3.81 8.93 4.44
C SER A 7 -5.32 8.72 4.33
N ASP A 8 -6.08 9.77 4.01
CA ASP A 8 -7.52 9.68 3.79
C ASP A 8 -7.85 8.87 2.51
N LEU A 9 -7.09 9.04 1.43
CA LEU A 9 -7.21 8.22 0.21
C LEU A 9 -6.92 6.74 0.50
N ALA A 10 -5.89 6.45 1.29
CA ALA A 10 -5.53 5.08 1.71
C ALA A 10 -6.64 4.44 2.54
N LYS A 11 -7.23 5.19 3.47
CA LYS A 11 -8.41 4.74 4.22
C LYS A 11 -9.57 4.39 3.31
N VAL A 12 -9.87 5.25 2.33
CA VAL A 12 -10.96 5.02 1.37
C VAL A 12 -10.70 3.78 0.53
N LEU A 13 -9.50 3.58 0.01
CA LEU A 13 -9.15 2.43 -0.83
C LEU A 13 -9.17 1.11 -0.03
N VAL A 14 -8.56 1.08 1.16
CA VAL A 14 -8.65 -0.08 2.07
C VAL A 14 -10.12 -0.36 2.40
N ASN A 15 -10.92 0.64 2.75
CA ASN A 15 -12.34 0.46 3.02
C ASN A 15 -13.12 -0.09 1.82
N ASN A 16 -12.83 0.39 0.62
CA ASN A 16 -13.50 -0.02 -0.62
C ASN A 16 -13.19 -1.48 -0.96
N VAL A 17 -11.91 -1.86 -0.87
CA VAL A 17 -11.43 -3.23 -1.05
C VAL A 17 -12.12 -4.18 -0.06
N TYR A 18 -12.14 -3.84 1.23
CA TYR A 18 -12.78 -4.68 2.25
C TYR A 18 -14.32 -4.71 2.16
N SER A 19 -14.95 -3.66 1.62
CA SER A 19 -16.41 -3.63 1.47
C SER A 19 -16.88 -4.40 0.24
N LYS A 20 -16.07 -4.46 -0.82
CA LYS A 20 -16.36 -5.20 -2.06
C LYS A 20 -15.96 -6.67 -2.01
N THR A 21 -14.99 -7.02 -1.17
CA THR A 21 -14.48 -8.39 -1.07
C THR A 21 -15.14 -9.08 0.12
N GLN A 22 -16.25 -9.79 -0.12
CA GLN A 22 -17.04 -10.48 0.91
C GLN A 22 -16.31 -11.64 1.59
N ASP A 23 -15.21 -12.13 1.00
CA ASP A 23 -14.42 -13.24 1.54
C ASP A 23 -12.95 -12.82 1.69
N THR A 24 -12.61 -12.36 2.88
CA THR A 24 -11.26 -11.88 3.22
C THR A 24 -10.28 -13.02 3.55
N THR A 25 -10.79 -14.24 3.66
CA THR A 25 -10.03 -15.45 4.00
C THR A 25 -9.15 -15.95 2.84
N ALA A 26 -9.55 -15.68 1.60
CA ALA A 26 -8.78 -16.01 0.40
C ALA A 26 -7.73 -14.94 0.03
N LEU A 27 -7.64 -13.85 0.79
CA LEU A 27 -6.88 -12.64 0.48
C LEU A 27 -5.44 -12.66 0.99
N GLY A 28 -4.83 -13.85 1.06
CA GLY A 28 -3.43 -14.00 1.50
C GLY A 28 -2.51 -13.04 0.74
N GLY A 29 -1.68 -12.29 1.48
CA GLY A 29 -0.53 -11.42 1.09
C GLY A 29 -0.68 -10.45 -0.10
N SER A 30 -1.22 -10.93 -1.21
CA SER A 30 -1.36 -10.34 -2.55
C SER A 30 -2.19 -9.05 -2.68
N LEU A 31 -2.86 -8.59 -1.61
CA LEU A 31 -3.74 -7.42 -1.68
C LEU A 31 -3.08 -6.10 -1.33
N ILE A 32 -2.10 -6.13 -0.44
CA ILE A 32 -1.37 -4.91 -0.07
C ILE A 32 -0.64 -4.30 -1.28
N PRO A 33 0.08 -5.07 -2.12
CA PRO A 33 0.67 -4.53 -3.35
C PRO A 33 -0.38 -3.87 -4.25
N LYS A 34 -1.57 -4.45 -4.39
CA LYS A 34 -2.66 -3.90 -5.21
C LYS A 34 -3.19 -2.59 -4.67
N ILE A 35 -3.41 -2.50 -3.36
CA ILE A 35 -3.87 -1.26 -2.72
C ILE A 35 -2.84 -0.15 -2.88
N LEU A 36 -1.57 -0.46 -2.72
CA LEU A 36 -0.48 0.51 -2.89
C LEU A 36 -0.35 0.97 -4.35
N LEU A 37 -0.52 0.07 -5.33
CA LEU A 37 -0.54 0.43 -6.74
C LEU A 37 -1.73 1.35 -7.08
N GLU A 38 -2.94 1.01 -6.64
CA GLU A 38 -4.10 1.88 -6.84
C GLU A 38 -3.95 3.23 -6.15
N LEU A 39 -3.30 3.28 -4.99
CA LEU A 39 -2.96 4.54 -4.33
C LEU A 39 -2.05 5.44 -5.18
N VAL A 40 -1.03 4.85 -5.81
CA VAL A 40 -0.11 5.57 -6.70
C VAL A 40 -0.85 6.06 -7.96
N GLU A 41 -1.70 5.22 -8.54
CA GLU A 41 -2.49 5.59 -9.71
C GLU A 41 -3.51 6.69 -9.40
N ALA A 42 -4.25 6.57 -8.30
CA ALA A 42 -5.23 7.57 -7.87
C ALA A 42 -4.56 8.93 -7.55
N ASP A 43 -3.35 8.95 -6.98
CA ASP A 43 -2.58 10.20 -6.81
C ASP A 43 -2.24 10.85 -8.16
N ARG A 44 -1.82 10.06 -9.16
CA ARG A 44 -1.55 10.55 -10.52
C ARG A 44 -2.81 11.14 -11.16
N GLU A 45 -3.94 10.45 -11.04
CA GLU A 45 -5.22 10.91 -11.60
C GLU A 45 -5.71 12.22 -10.99
N LEU A 46 -5.40 12.47 -9.71
CA LEU A 46 -5.73 13.70 -9.00
C LEU A 46 -4.74 14.85 -9.29
N GLY A 47 -3.84 14.69 -10.26
CA GLY A 47 -2.83 15.69 -10.64
C GLY A 47 -1.61 15.71 -9.72
N GLY A 48 -1.46 14.71 -8.85
CA GLY A 48 -0.22 14.40 -8.17
C GLY A 48 0.83 13.87 -9.14
N ARG A 49 2.08 13.79 -8.70
CA ARG A 49 3.16 13.27 -9.56
C ARG A 49 3.08 11.75 -9.73
N GLY A 50 2.24 11.08 -8.94
CA GLY A 50 2.43 9.68 -8.62
C GLY A 50 3.70 9.52 -7.83
N TYR A 51 3.65 8.71 -6.79
CA TYR A 51 4.86 8.44 -6.04
C TYR A 51 5.79 7.60 -6.91
N PRO A 52 7.08 7.93 -6.98
CA PRO A 52 8.06 7.18 -7.73
C PRO A 52 8.34 5.88 -6.97
N LEU A 53 7.42 4.93 -7.03
CA LEU A 53 7.49 3.68 -6.31
C LEU A 53 7.33 2.52 -7.26
N GLU A 54 8.33 1.66 -7.25
CA GLU A 54 8.27 0.34 -7.84
C GLU A 54 7.95 -0.67 -6.74
N ILE A 55 6.85 -1.41 -6.94
CA ILE A 55 6.46 -2.50 -6.07
C ILE A 55 6.64 -3.79 -6.84
N SER A 56 7.50 -4.69 -6.34
CA SER A 56 7.67 -6.03 -6.88
C SER A 56 7.31 -7.07 -5.83
N THR A 57 6.77 -8.19 -6.27
CA THR A 57 6.37 -9.30 -5.39
C THR A 57 6.90 -10.60 -5.93
N ASP A 58 7.45 -11.43 -5.06
CA ASP A 58 7.93 -12.76 -5.39
C ASP A 58 7.44 -13.81 -4.36
N SER A 59 7.96 -15.03 -4.47
CA SER A 59 7.66 -16.09 -3.50
C SER A 59 8.16 -15.79 -2.08
N ASN A 60 9.12 -14.88 -1.93
CA ASN A 60 9.74 -14.54 -0.65
C ASN A 60 9.03 -13.36 0.04
N GLY A 61 8.36 -12.48 -0.72
CA GLY A 61 7.65 -11.35 -0.15
C GLY A 61 7.37 -10.23 -1.14
N MET A 62 7.40 -9.01 -0.61
CA MET A 62 7.19 -7.76 -1.33
C MET A 62 8.42 -6.87 -1.17
N VAL A 63 8.88 -6.27 -2.27
CA VAL A 63 9.95 -5.28 -2.29
C VAL A 63 9.39 -3.97 -2.81
N ILE A 64 9.65 -2.90 -2.08
CA ILE A 64 9.26 -1.54 -2.43
C ILE A 64 10.54 -0.73 -2.65
N THR A 65 10.64 -0.09 -3.81
CA THR A 65 11.75 0.81 -4.14
C THR A 65 11.18 2.20 -4.43
N ALA A 66 11.67 3.21 -3.71
CA ALA A 66 11.37 4.61 -4.02
C ALA A 66 12.43 5.18 -4.98
N ASP A 67 12.04 5.61 -6.19
CA ASP A 67 12.99 6.05 -7.23
C ASP A 67 13.71 7.35 -6.87
N ASP A 68 13.08 8.20 -6.05
CA ASP A 68 13.63 9.49 -5.65
C ASP A 68 14.79 9.37 -4.65
N THR A 69 14.68 8.45 -3.72
CA THR A 69 15.63 8.21 -2.62
C THR A 69 16.49 6.97 -2.87
N LYS A 70 16.16 6.17 -3.89
CA LYS A 70 16.69 4.81 -4.12
C LYS A 70 16.62 3.92 -2.88
N LYS A 71 15.68 4.22 -1.98
CA LYS A 71 15.45 3.45 -0.77
C LYS A 71 14.66 2.20 -1.17
N THR A 72 15.26 1.04 -0.92
CA THR A 72 14.62 -0.25 -1.13
C THR A 72 14.34 -0.89 0.22
N GLU A 73 13.08 -1.25 0.46
CA GLU A 73 12.64 -1.98 1.65
C GLU A 73 12.01 -3.30 1.23
N SER A 74 12.39 -4.38 1.90
CA SER A 74 11.90 -5.73 1.61
C SER A 74 11.11 -6.26 2.80
N PHE A 75 9.93 -6.79 2.52
CA PHE A 75 8.99 -7.33 3.49
C PHE A 75 8.74 -8.80 3.16
N SER A 76 9.10 -9.70 4.08
CA SER A 76 8.70 -11.11 3.97
C SER A 76 7.18 -11.26 4.11
N TRP A 77 6.60 -12.33 3.55
CA TRP A 77 5.15 -12.57 3.69
C TRP A 77 4.69 -12.72 5.15
N ASP A 78 5.60 -13.10 6.07
CA ASP A 78 5.31 -13.14 7.52
C ASP A 78 5.22 -11.74 8.16
N GLN A 79 5.83 -10.72 7.53
CA GLN A 79 5.78 -9.33 7.97
C GLN A 79 4.63 -8.55 7.32
N VAL A 80 4.11 -9.04 6.20
CA VAL A 80 2.94 -8.45 5.54
C VAL A 80 1.70 -8.97 6.26
N PRO A 81 0.85 -8.08 6.81
CA PRO A 81 -0.33 -8.52 7.52
C PRO A 81 -1.28 -9.27 6.58
N LYS A 82 -1.93 -10.28 7.15
CA LYS A 82 -2.91 -11.08 6.42
C LYS A 82 -4.13 -10.22 6.12
N GLY A 83 -4.72 -10.43 4.94
CA GLY A 83 -5.87 -9.65 4.44
C GLY A 83 -7.16 -9.82 5.26
N ASP A 84 -7.16 -10.67 6.29
CA ASP A 84 -8.26 -10.88 7.22
C ASP A 84 -8.33 -9.80 8.32
N ASN A 85 -7.20 -9.15 8.67
CA ASN A 85 -7.16 -8.07 9.65
C ASN A 85 -7.04 -6.67 9.01
N LYS A 86 -8.19 -6.05 8.77
CA LYS A 86 -8.29 -4.70 8.20
C LYS A 86 -7.45 -3.64 8.94
N LYS A 87 -7.39 -3.71 10.28
CA LYS A 87 -6.67 -2.71 11.07
C LYS A 87 -5.16 -2.83 10.84
N GLU A 88 -4.63 -4.05 10.83
CA GLU A 88 -3.22 -4.30 10.56
C GLU A 88 -2.85 -3.92 9.12
N VAL A 89 -3.69 -4.24 8.13
CA VAL A 89 -3.48 -3.81 6.73
C VAL A 89 -3.42 -2.28 6.62
N HIS A 90 -4.31 -1.58 7.33
CA HIS A 90 -4.31 -0.13 7.33
C HIS A 90 -3.05 0.46 7.97
N GLU A 91 -2.65 -0.03 9.15
CA GLU A 91 -1.43 0.42 9.84
C GLU A 91 -0.17 0.15 9.01
N PHE A 92 -0.12 -0.99 8.31
CA PHE A 92 1.00 -1.34 7.44
C PHE A 92 1.10 -0.42 6.22
N ILE A 93 -0.03 -0.12 5.57
CA ILE A 93 -0.07 0.84 4.45
C ILE A 93 0.32 2.24 4.94
N GLU A 94 -0.22 2.70 6.07
CA GLU A 94 0.16 4.01 6.64
C GLU A 94 1.65 4.10 6.98
N ARG A 95 2.27 3.01 7.45
CA ARG A 95 3.71 2.94 7.66
C ARG A 95 4.46 3.10 6.34
N ILE A 96 4.11 2.34 5.30
CA ILE A 96 4.75 2.44 3.98
C ILE A 96 4.63 3.87 3.42
N LEU A 97 3.43 4.44 3.52
CA LEU A 97 3.16 5.82 3.13
C LEU A 97 4.04 6.80 3.91
N ARG A 98 4.18 6.62 5.22
CA ARG A 98 5.04 7.48 6.03
C ARG A 98 6.51 7.38 5.66
N ASP A 99 7.01 6.17 5.51
CA ASP A 99 8.43 5.89 5.36
C ASP A 99 8.96 6.19 3.95
N HIS A 100 8.06 6.31 2.96
CA HIS A 100 8.42 6.54 1.55
C HIS A 100 7.72 7.76 0.91
N PHE A 101 6.65 8.30 1.49
CA PHE A 101 5.86 9.39 0.89
C PHE A 101 5.86 10.68 1.74
N TYR A 102 6.15 10.59 3.05
CA TYR A 102 6.17 11.76 3.96
C TYR A 102 7.56 12.07 4.54
N ALA A 103 8.58 11.29 4.19
CA ALA A 103 9.96 11.45 4.63
C ALA A 103 10.66 12.63 3.95
#